data_AF-A0A5J5RHB1-F1
#
_entry.id   AF-A0A5J5RHB1-F1
#
_cell.length_a   1.000
_cell.length_b   1.000
_cell.length_c   1.000
_cell.angle_alpha   90.00
_cell.angle_beta   90.00
_cell.angle_gamma   90.00
#
_symmetry.space_group_name_H-M   'P 1'
#
loop_
_entity.id
_entity.type
_entity.pdbx_description
1 polymer ?
#
loop_
_entity_poly.entity_id
_entity_poly.type
_entity_poly.pdbx_seq_one_letter_code
_entity_poly.pdbx_strand_id
1 'polypeptide(L)'
;MERKMSAYQTQMMSFIYIWQEQKDRLFFVYMGAATLGLRDQYLIYAFSVSEFLINASCLTCYGRLSFALSASKIKEKARVVAMDLRGHGKSSTENDLDLSIETMCNDVFAVLKALYGDSPPAIVLVGHSMGGSVAVHIAAKKTLRSLAGLVVVDVVEGTAMASLVHMQKILSGRMQHFSSIEKAIEWSDRGGSLRNIDSARVSIPTTLKYDDSKNCYVYRARLEETEQYWRGWYEGLSEKFLSSPVPKLLLLAGTDRLDRALTIGQMQGKFQMVVVRHTGHAIQEDVPDEFATLIINFISRNRIGPHGVEIPGLARPNPAQAQGQSPAQTKS
;
A
#
# COMPACT_ATOMS: atom_id res chain seq x y z
N MET A 1 -11.48 -35.72 -31.67
CA MET A 1 -10.98 -36.12 -30.33
C MET A 1 -9.51 -36.46 -30.51
N GLU A 2 -8.67 -35.44 -30.69
CA GLU A 2 -7.28 -35.59 -31.13
C GLU A 2 -6.32 -34.85 -30.22
N ARG A 3 -5.36 -35.59 -29.70
CA ARG A 3 -4.04 -35.09 -29.27
C ARG A 3 -3.24 -34.71 -30.51
N LYS A 4 -2.54 -33.57 -30.48
CA LYS A 4 -1.18 -33.43 -31.02
C LYS A 4 -0.56 -32.10 -30.54
N MET A 5 0.53 -32.21 -29.79
CA MET A 5 1.54 -31.16 -29.73
C MET A 5 2.20 -31.02 -31.11
N SER A 6 2.49 -29.80 -31.57
CA SER A 6 3.86 -29.36 -31.91
C SER A 6 3.86 -27.99 -32.62
N ALA A 7 4.68 -27.09 -32.07
CA ALA A 7 5.48 -26.04 -32.69
C ALA A 7 4.82 -25.03 -33.66
N TYR A 8 4.93 -23.73 -33.34
CA TYR A 8 6.05 -22.90 -33.76
C TYR A 8 5.98 -21.53 -33.06
N GLN A 9 7.06 -21.18 -32.35
CA GLN A 9 7.42 -19.81 -31.97
C GLN A 9 7.27 -18.88 -33.19
N THR A 10 6.69 -17.68 -33.02
CA THR A 10 7.26 -16.38 -33.43
C THR A 10 6.30 -15.22 -33.07
N GLN A 11 6.86 -14.21 -32.38
CA GLN A 11 6.45 -12.79 -32.29
C GLN A 11 5.24 -12.34 -31.42
N MET A 12 5.58 -11.47 -30.45
CA MET A 12 4.83 -10.35 -29.88
C MET A 12 3.30 -10.48 -29.82
N MET A 13 2.72 -10.57 -28.62
CA MET A 13 1.59 -9.73 -28.18
C MET A 13 1.28 -9.97 -26.70
N SER A 14 1.42 -8.91 -25.92
CA SER A 14 1.04 -8.81 -24.50
C SER A 14 -0.47 -8.88 -24.37
N PHE A 15 -1.01 -9.83 -23.60
CA PHE A 15 -2.45 -9.98 -23.33
C PHE A 15 -2.79 -9.73 -21.88
N ILE A 16 -3.85 -8.97 -21.66
CA ILE A 16 -4.14 -8.31 -20.40
C ILE A 16 -5.63 -8.49 -20.12
N TYR A 17 -5.96 -8.79 -18.86
CA TYR A 17 -7.34 -8.81 -18.35
C TYR A 17 -7.53 -7.85 -17.17
N ILE A 18 -8.46 -6.88 -17.31
CA ILE A 18 -9.02 -6.07 -16.22
C ILE A 18 -10.39 -6.68 -15.86
N TRP A 19 -10.59 -7.12 -14.62
CA TRP A 19 -11.94 -7.45 -14.14
C TRP A 19 -12.55 -6.19 -13.51
N GLN A 20 -13.42 -5.54 -14.28
CA GLN A 20 -14.14 -4.34 -13.89
C GLN A 20 -15.48 -4.73 -13.24
N GLU A 21 -15.55 -4.74 -11.91
CA GLU A 21 -16.85 -4.64 -11.24
C GLU A 21 -17.24 -3.16 -11.28
N GLN A 22 -18.03 -2.76 -12.30
CA GLN A 22 -18.51 -1.38 -12.45
C GLN A 22 -19.37 -0.98 -11.24
N LYS A 23 -18.74 -0.30 -10.27
CA LYS A 23 -19.37 0.69 -9.38
C LYS A 23 -18.42 1.88 -9.22
N ASP A 24 -18.37 2.68 -10.28
CA ASP A 24 -17.91 4.06 -10.49
C ASP A 24 -16.62 4.63 -9.86
N ARG A 25 -15.97 4.07 -8.81
CA ARG A 25 -14.81 4.73 -8.15
C ARG A 25 -13.74 3.83 -7.53
N LEU A 26 -13.88 2.50 -7.61
CA LEU A 26 -12.92 1.53 -7.05
C LEU A 26 -12.29 0.69 -8.16
N PHE A 27 -10.96 0.67 -8.25
CA PHE A 27 -10.22 -0.11 -9.23
C PHE A 27 -9.23 -1.07 -8.56
N PHE A 28 -9.35 -2.36 -8.90
CA PHE A 28 -8.35 -3.37 -8.58
C PHE A 28 -7.49 -3.62 -9.81
N VAL A 29 -6.19 -3.35 -9.71
CA VAL A 29 -5.28 -3.50 -10.85
C VAL A 29 -4.50 -4.79 -10.71
N TYR A 30 -4.60 -5.62 -11.74
CA TYR A 30 -3.80 -6.81 -11.96
C TYR A 30 -2.75 -6.47 -13.02
N MET A 31 -1.55 -7.06 -12.93
CA MET A 31 -0.54 -6.95 -13.98
C MET A 31 -0.92 -7.82 -15.19
N GLY A 32 -1.91 -7.31 -15.92
CA GLY A 32 -1.86 -7.10 -17.34
C GLY A 32 -2.43 -5.68 -17.60
N ALA A 33 -1.92 -4.92 -18.58
CA ALA A 33 -2.33 -3.57 -19.06
C ALA A 33 -3.52 -3.41 -20.08
N ALA A 34 -4.50 -2.58 -19.75
CA ALA A 34 -4.92 -1.44 -20.58
C ALA A 34 -6.37 -0.99 -20.36
N THR A 35 -6.44 0.34 -20.20
CA THR A 35 -7.52 1.29 -20.51
C THR A 35 -8.81 1.29 -19.69
N LEU A 36 -9.05 2.42 -19.01
CA LEU A 36 -10.29 3.19 -19.15
C LEU A 36 -10.08 4.63 -18.66
N GLY A 37 -10.47 5.58 -19.53
CA GLY A 37 -10.44 7.01 -19.26
C GLY A 37 -11.50 7.40 -18.23
N LEU A 38 -11.06 8.04 -17.16
CA LEU A 38 -11.88 8.87 -16.30
C LEU A 38 -11.07 10.11 -15.98
N ARG A 39 -11.62 11.27 -16.36
CA ARG A 39 -11.08 12.58 -16.03
C ARG A 39 -11.50 12.94 -14.61
N ASP A 40 -10.52 13.53 -13.94
CA ASP A 40 -10.57 14.36 -12.74
C ASP A 40 -10.93 13.73 -11.39
N GLN A 41 -10.20 14.24 -10.38
CA GLN A 41 -10.24 13.97 -8.94
C GLN A 41 -9.30 12.86 -8.41
N TYR A 42 -8.76 13.14 -7.22
CA TYR A 42 -7.62 12.51 -6.54
C TYR A 42 -7.56 11.01 -6.61
N LEU A 43 -6.33 10.52 -6.67
CA LEU A 43 -6.09 9.11 -6.67
C LEU A 43 -5.20 8.69 -5.50
N ILE A 44 -5.73 7.76 -4.70
CA ILE A 44 -5.00 7.05 -3.66
C ILE A 44 -4.50 5.75 -4.26
N TYR A 45 -3.17 5.60 -4.30
CA TYR A 45 -2.54 4.32 -4.59
C TYR A 45 -2.22 3.61 -3.28
N ALA A 46 -2.88 2.48 -3.04
CA ALA A 46 -2.59 1.62 -1.91
C ALA A 46 -1.71 0.45 -2.36
N PHE A 47 -0.50 0.37 -1.83
CA PHE A 47 0.37 -0.80 -1.92
C PHE A 47 0.16 -1.64 -0.67
N SER A 48 -0.24 -2.89 -0.87
CA SER A 48 -0.19 -3.88 0.18
C SER A 48 0.86 -4.91 -0.15
N VAL A 49 1.87 -4.98 0.72
CA VAL A 49 2.59 -6.21 1.05
C VAL A 49 3.02 -6.09 2.51
N SER A 50 2.62 -7.06 3.34
CA SER A 50 3.13 -7.24 4.70
C SER A 50 4.47 -7.94 4.71
N GLU A 51 5.37 -7.46 5.57
CA GLU A 51 5.90 -8.31 6.65
C GLU A 51 6.45 -7.51 7.84
N PHE A 52 6.16 -8.07 9.03
CA PHE A 52 6.79 -7.89 10.35
C PHE A 52 6.16 -6.98 11.42
N LEU A 53 5.64 -7.63 12.50
CA LEU A 53 5.76 -7.15 13.88
C LEU A 53 5.88 -8.33 14.86
N ILE A 54 6.72 -8.13 15.87
CA ILE A 54 7.02 -9.00 17.01
C ILE A 54 5.78 -9.17 17.89
N ASN A 55 4.91 -10.12 17.55
CA ASN A 55 4.31 -10.99 18.54
C ASN A 55 3.84 -12.27 17.84
N ALA A 56 4.05 -13.40 18.50
CA ALA A 56 3.82 -14.73 17.93
C ALA A 56 2.37 -14.90 17.45
N SER A 57 2.22 -15.51 16.27
CA SER A 57 0.98 -16.06 15.66
C SER A 57 0.29 -15.21 14.57
N CYS A 58 0.91 -15.14 13.38
CA CYS A 58 0.27 -15.34 12.05
C CYS A 58 0.86 -14.40 10.97
N LEU A 59 1.53 -15.01 10.00
CA LEU A 59 2.27 -14.41 8.89
C LEU A 59 1.48 -14.62 7.60
N THR A 60 0.59 -13.69 7.29
CA THR A 60 -0.17 -13.70 6.04
C THR A 60 0.39 -12.62 5.11
N CYS A 61 0.90 -13.06 3.96
CA CYS A 61 1.42 -12.22 2.90
C CYS A 61 0.23 -11.51 2.22
N TYR A 62 -0.09 -10.30 2.66
CA TYR A 62 -1.28 -9.58 2.19
C TYR A 62 -1.15 -9.21 0.71
N GLY A 63 -2.25 -9.37 -0.03
CA GLY A 63 -2.45 -8.78 -1.35
C GLY A 63 -3.27 -7.49 -1.27
N ARG A 64 -3.63 -6.91 -2.42
CA ARG A 64 -4.43 -5.67 -2.54
C ARG A 64 -5.74 -5.69 -1.74
N LEU A 65 -6.29 -6.87 -1.47
CA LEU A 65 -7.56 -7.05 -0.76
C LEU A 65 -7.46 -6.75 0.74
N SER A 66 -6.27 -6.58 1.31
CA SER A 66 -6.10 -6.01 2.66
C SER A 66 -6.66 -4.58 2.76
N PHE A 67 -6.67 -3.84 1.65
CA PHE A 67 -7.29 -2.51 1.63
C PHE A 67 -8.77 -2.56 1.27
N ALA A 68 -9.40 -3.73 1.04
CA ALA A 68 -10.76 -3.80 0.49
C ALA A 68 -11.79 -3.02 1.32
N LEU A 69 -11.80 -3.24 2.64
CA LEU A 69 -12.75 -2.57 3.54
C LEU A 69 -12.45 -1.06 3.64
N SER A 70 -11.19 -0.68 3.84
CA SER A 70 -10.77 0.73 3.88
C SER A 70 -11.06 1.47 2.57
N ALA A 71 -10.72 0.86 1.43
CA ALA A 71 -10.94 1.39 0.09
C ALA A 71 -12.43 1.57 -0.22
N SER A 72 -13.29 0.68 0.30
CA SER A 72 -14.74 0.79 0.14
C SER A 72 -15.32 2.07 0.74
N LYS A 73 -14.65 2.66 1.74
CA LYS A 73 -15.04 3.91 2.41
C LYS A 73 -14.38 5.11 1.75
N ILE A 74 -13.09 5.00 1.46
CA ILE A 74 -12.31 6.06 0.80
C ILE A 74 -12.87 6.38 -0.59
N LYS A 75 -13.36 5.38 -1.34
CA LYS A 75 -13.87 5.54 -2.71
C LYS A 75 -15.02 6.55 -2.84
N GLU A 76 -15.72 6.85 -1.74
CA GLU A 76 -16.79 7.85 -1.72
C GLU A 76 -16.26 9.26 -1.96
N LYS A 77 -15.01 9.54 -1.57
CA LYS A 77 -14.41 10.88 -1.58
C LYS A 77 -13.19 11.01 -2.49
N ALA A 78 -12.51 9.91 -2.80
CA ALA A 78 -11.34 9.90 -3.68
C ALA A 78 -11.35 8.63 -4.55
N ARG A 79 -10.68 8.64 -5.70
CA ARG A 79 -10.46 7.42 -6.48
C ARG A 79 -9.43 6.56 -5.75
N VAL A 80 -9.66 5.25 -5.68
CA VAL A 80 -8.72 4.30 -5.07
C VAL A 80 -8.26 3.29 -6.11
N VAL A 81 -6.94 3.12 -6.20
CA VAL A 81 -6.30 2.03 -6.93
C VAL A 81 -5.49 1.20 -5.96
N ALA A 82 -5.87 -0.07 -5.82
CA ALA A 82 -5.13 -1.05 -5.04
C ALA A 82 -4.45 -2.04 -6.00
N MET A 83 -3.15 -2.24 -5.81
CA MET A 83 -2.30 -3.04 -6.69
C MET A 83 -1.76 -4.28 -5.94
N ASP A 84 -1.78 -5.43 -6.61
CA ASP A 84 -1.00 -6.59 -6.16
C ASP A 84 0.44 -6.44 -6.65
N LEU A 85 1.42 -6.40 -5.74
CA LEU A 85 2.84 -6.45 -6.11
C LEU A 85 3.20 -7.82 -6.70
N ARG A 86 4.34 -7.89 -7.42
CA ARG A 86 4.87 -9.14 -7.97
C ARG A 86 4.96 -10.24 -6.90
N GLY A 87 4.68 -11.48 -7.30
CA GLY A 87 4.62 -12.62 -6.39
C GLY A 87 3.47 -12.61 -5.37
N HIS A 88 2.60 -11.59 -5.37
CA HIS A 88 1.50 -11.43 -4.42
C HIS A 88 0.13 -11.41 -5.11
N GLY A 89 -0.90 -11.81 -4.35
CA GLY A 89 -2.29 -11.79 -4.81
C GLY A 89 -2.48 -12.54 -6.13
N LYS A 90 -2.98 -11.87 -7.17
CA LYS A 90 -3.10 -12.49 -8.49
C LYS A 90 -1.92 -12.20 -9.42
N SER A 91 -1.06 -11.22 -9.11
CA SER A 91 0.06 -10.80 -9.94
C SER A 91 1.08 -11.92 -10.14
N SER A 92 1.52 -12.08 -11.39
CA SER A 92 2.59 -13.02 -11.77
C SER A 92 3.46 -12.38 -12.84
N THR A 93 4.75 -12.67 -12.79
CA THR A 93 5.80 -12.14 -13.65
C THR A 93 6.74 -13.27 -14.08
N GLU A 94 7.68 -12.98 -14.98
CA GLU A 94 8.71 -13.95 -15.37
C GLU A 94 9.58 -14.41 -14.19
N ASN A 95 9.79 -13.52 -13.20
CA ASN A 95 10.53 -13.82 -11.98
C ASN A 95 9.84 -13.19 -10.76
N ASP A 96 8.92 -13.94 -10.15
CA ASP A 96 8.17 -13.52 -8.96
C ASP A 96 9.03 -13.46 -7.69
N LEU A 97 10.25 -13.99 -7.71
CA LEU A 97 11.18 -13.95 -6.58
C LEU A 97 12.06 -12.71 -6.55
N ASP A 98 12.20 -11.99 -7.68
CA ASP A 98 12.94 -10.72 -7.69
C ASP A 98 12.14 -9.61 -7.02
N LEU A 99 12.12 -9.65 -5.69
CA LEU A 99 11.55 -8.61 -4.84
C LEU A 99 12.60 -7.53 -4.50
N SER A 100 13.54 -7.24 -5.39
CA SER A 100 14.43 -6.09 -5.18
C SER A 100 13.61 -4.79 -5.14
N ILE A 101 14.04 -3.84 -4.31
CA ILE A 101 13.32 -2.56 -4.17
C ILE A 101 13.23 -1.81 -5.50
N GLU A 102 14.25 -1.95 -6.35
CA GLU A 102 14.31 -1.34 -7.66
C GLU A 102 13.27 -1.91 -8.59
N THR A 103 13.18 -3.25 -8.69
CA THR A 103 12.20 -3.96 -9.51
C THR A 103 10.79 -3.62 -9.05
N MET A 104 10.50 -3.67 -7.75
CA MET A 104 9.17 -3.35 -7.22
C MET A 104 8.77 -1.90 -7.48
N CYS A 105 9.71 -0.94 -7.35
CA CYS A 105 9.44 0.45 -7.73
C CYS A 105 9.12 0.57 -9.23
N ASN A 106 9.86 -0.15 -10.08
CA ASN A 106 9.67 -0.11 -11.53
C ASN A 106 8.31 -0.69 -11.94
N ASP A 107 7.84 -1.74 -11.26
CA ASP A 107 6.49 -2.27 -11.48
C ASP A 107 5.41 -1.21 -11.21
N VAL A 108 5.55 -0.47 -10.10
CA VAL A 108 4.61 0.61 -9.79
C VAL A 108 4.64 1.68 -10.87
N PHE A 109 5.83 2.11 -11.33
CA PHE A 109 5.92 3.06 -12.43
C PHE A 109 5.30 2.53 -13.73
N ALA A 110 5.48 1.24 -14.04
CA ALA A 110 4.88 0.61 -15.20
C ALA A 110 3.34 0.63 -15.11
N VAL A 111 2.79 0.32 -13.93
CA VAL A 111 1.35 0.38 -13.68
C VAL A 111 0.82 1.82 -13.78
N LEU A 112 1.53 2.80 -13.20
CA LEU A 112 1.17 4.22 -13.30
C LEU A 112 1.14 4.68 -14.75
N LYS A 113 2.17 4.33 -15.53
CA LYS A 113 2.28 4.68 -16.94
C LYS A 113 1.21 3.98 -17.78
N ALA A 114 0.88 2.72 -17.49
CA ALA A 114 -0.18 2.00 -18.17
C ALA A 114 -1.57 2.59 -17.90
N LEU A 115 -1.82 3.11 -16.70
CA LEU A 115 -3.12 3.65 -16.30
C LEU A 115 -3.33 5.10 -16.75
N TYR A 116 -2.27 5.92 -16.75
CA TYR A 116 -2.39 7.37 -16.97
C TYR A 116 -1.49 7.95 -18.06
N GLY A 117 -0.63 7.14 -18.68
CA GLY A 117 0.36 7.64 -19.64
C GLY A 117 1.27 8.68 -19.01
N ASP A 118 1.46 9.80 -19.72
CA ASP A 118 2.37 10.87 -19.32
C ASP A 118 1.71 11.98 -18.49
N SER A 119 0.41 11.86 -18.21
CA SER A 119 -0.37 12.89 -17.46
C SER A 119 -1.12 12.30 -16.26
N PRO A 120 -0.40 11.70 -15.28
CA PRO A 120 -1.03 11.20 -14.07
C PRO A 120 -1.68 12.31 -13.23
N PRO A 121 -2.83 12.05 -12.60
CA PRO A 121 -3.45 12.99 -11.66
C PRO A 121 -2.59 13.15 -10.40
N ALA A 122 -3.00 14.05 -9.50
CA ALA A 122 -2.41 14.13 -8.16
C ALA A 122 -2.56 12.78 -7.43
N ILE A 123 -1.42 12.19 -7.05
CA ILE A 123 -1.32 10.86 -6.44
C ILE A 123 -0.93 10.98 -4.98
N VAL A 124 -1.65 10.27 -4.12
CA VAL A 124 -1.19 9.96 -2.76
C VAL A 124 -0.76 8.50 -2.73
N LEU A 125 0.53 8.25 -2.45
CA LEU A 125 1.03 6.89 -2.24
C LEU A 125 0.75 6.50 -0.79
N VAL A 126 0.13 5.35 -0.60
CA VAL A 126 -0.16 4.75 0.70
C VAL A 126 0.46 3.37 0.69
N GLY A 127 1.38 3.11 1.61
CA GLY A 127 2.05 1.83 1.68
C GLY A 127 2.03 1.29 3.10
N HIS A 128 1.61 0.04 3.24
CA HIS A 128 1.74 -0.73 4.48
C HIS A 128 3.00 -1.58 4.43
N SER A 129 3.78 -1.58 5.52
CA SER A 129 4.90 -2.52 5.69
C SER A 129 5.90 -2.48 4.51
N MET A 130 6.20 -3.59 3.84
CA MET A 130 7.07 -3.59 2.65
C MET A 130 6.54 -2.65 1.55
N GLY A 131 5.21 -2.56 1.38
CA GLY A 131 4.59 -1.56 0.49
C GLY A 131 4.85 -0.11 0.92
N GLY A 132 5.00 0.14 2.22
CA GLY A 132 5.46 1.41 2.79
C GLY A 132 6.88 1.74 2.36
N SER A 133 7.78 0.75 2.41
CA SER A 133 9.13 0.88 1.87
C SER A 133 9.11 1.27 0.38
N VAL A 134 8.39 0.52 -0.45
CA VAL A 134 8.26 0.81 -1.90
C VAL A 134 7.76 2.24 -2.13
N ALA A 135 6.73 2.68 -1.42
CA ALA A 135 6.18 4.03 -1.55
C ALA A 135 7.21 5.12 -1.22
N VAL A 136 8.01 4.92 -0.15
CA VAL A 136 9.08 5.85 0.22
C VAL A 136 10.19 5.89 -0.82
N HIS A 137 10.62 4.73 -1.34
CA HIS A 137 11.66 4.68 -2.38
C HIS A 137 11.21 5.34 -3.68
N ILE A 138 9.94 5.17 -4.08
CA ILE A 138 9.34 5.88 -5.22
C ILE A 138 9.36 7.39 -4.97
N ALA A 139 8.94 7.83 -3.78
CA ALA A 139 8.94 9.25 -3.44
C ALA A 139 10.36 9.85 -3.43
N ALA A 140 11.34 9.10 -2.91
CA ALA A 140 12.74 9.52 -2.84
C ALA A 140 13.41 9.62 -4.22
N LYS A 141 12.96 8.83 -5.22
CA LYS A 141 13.43 8.95 -6.62
C LYS A 141 13.04 10.29 -7.25
N LYS A 142 12.02 10.99 -6.75
CA LYS A 142 11.54 12.30 -7.25
C LYS A 142 11.17 12.31 -8.75
N THR A 143 10.93 11.15 -9.34
CA THR A 143 10.54 11.00 -10.74
C THR A 143 9.03 11.12 -10.94
N LEU A 144 8.23 10.76 -9.93
CA LEU A 144 6.77 10.91 -9.96
C LEU A 144 6.36 12.36 -9.65
N ARG A 145 6.34 13.22 -10.67
CA ARG A 145 6.01 14.66 -10.52
C ARG A 145 4.61 14.92 -9.97
N SER A 146 3.66 14.02 -10.19
CA SER A 146 2.28 14.15 -9.70
C SER A 146 2.08 13.62 -8.28
N LEU A 147 3.15 13.18 -7.60
CA LEU A 147 3.09 12.80 -6.20
C LEU A 147 2.73 14.02 -5.35
N ALA A 148 1.60 13.94 -4.65
CA ALA A 148 1.05 15.01 -3.83
C ALA A 148 1.04 14.67 -2.33
N GLY A 149 1.25 13.40 -1.95
CA GLY A 149 1.32 12.98 -0.56
C GLY A 149 1.88 11.57 -0.40
N LEU A 150 2.42 11.29 0.77
CA LEU A 150 2.99 9.98 1.13
C LEU A 150 2.45 9.54 2.49
N VAL A 151 1.84 8.36 2.55
CA VAL A 151 1.37 7.73 3.77
C VAL A 151 2.09 6.40 3.97
N VAL A 152 2.72 6.24 5.13
CA VAL A 152 3.41 5.01 5.53
C VAL A 152 2.66 4.43 6.72
N VAL A 153 2.33 3.14 6.64
CA VAL A 153 1.56 2.42 7.65
C VAL A 153 2.45 1.36 8.27
N ASP A 154 2.72 1.56 9.56
CA ASP A 154 3.42 0.66 10.48
C ASP A 154 4.82 0.21 10.00
N VAL A 155 5.67 1.20 9.66
CA VAL A 155 7.07 0.97 9.29
C VAL A 155 7.97 2.05 9.87
N VAL A 156 8.99 1.60 10.59
CA VAL A 156 10.13 2.41 11.04
C VAL A 156 11.40 1.62 10.74
N GLU A 157 12.42 2.25 10.14
CA GLU A 157 13.67 1.57 9.77
C GLU A 157 14.31 0.83 10.95
N GLY A 158 14.47 1.51 12.08
CA GLY A 158 15.12 0.91 13.25
C GLY A 158 14.43 -0.34 13.78
N THR A 159 13.09 -0.32 13.88
CA THR A 159 12.33 -1.48 14.35
C THR A 159 12.26 -2.57 13.29
N ALA A 160 12.13 -2.22 12.00
CA ALA A 160 12.14 -3.16 10.89
C ALA A 160 13.48 -3.89 10.77
N MET A 161 14.61 -3.19 10.88
CA MET A 161 15.94 -3.79 10.79
C MET A 161 16.25 -4.73 11.96
N ALA A 162 15.90 -4.34 13.20
CA ALA A 162 16.05 -5.21 14.36
C ALA A 162 15.22 -6.50 14.24
N SER A 163 14.08 -6.37 13.59
CA SER A 163 13.11 -7.41 13.34
C SER A 163 13.55 -8.44 12.29
N LEU A 164 14.23 -8.01 11.22
CA LEU A 164 14.67 -8.90 10.13
C LEU A 164 15.46 -10.13 10.60
N VAL A 165 16.28 -9.98 11.66
CA VAL A 165 17.12 -11.05 12.22
C VAL A 165 16.29 -12.26 12.69
N HIS A 166 15.02 -12.05 13.04
CA HIS A 166 14.13 -13.11 13.52
C HIS A 166 13.18 -13.63 12.44
N MET A 167 13.13 -13.02 11.26
CA MET A 167 12.11 -13.27 10.25
C MET A 167 12.15 -14.70 9.71
N GLN A 168 13.33 -15.25 9.40
CA GLN A 168 13.45 -16.65 8.98
C GLN A 168 12.88 -17.64 10.01
N LYS A 169 13.11 -17.38 11.30
CA LYS A 169 12.60 -18.24 12.37
C LYS A 169 11.07 -18.14 12.49
N ILE A 170 10.52 -16.95 12.31
CA ILE A 170 9.07 -16.73 12.37
C ILE A 170 8.40 -17.37 11.15
N LEU A 171 8.96 -17.18 9.96
CA LEU A 171 8.49 -17.77 8.70
C LEU A 171 8.53 -19.31 8.71
N SER A 172 9.59 -19.91 9.22
CA SER A 172 9.66 -21.37 9.37
C SER A 172 8.72 -21.92 10.45
N GLY A 173 8.45 -21.15 11.51
CA GLY A 173 7.53 -21.52 12.59
C GLY A 173 6.04 -21.36 12.27
N ARG A 174 5.66 -20.75 11.13
CA ARG A 174 4.25 -20.56 10.77
C ARG A 174 3.59 -21.86 10.32
N MET A 175 2.25 -21.91 10.39
CA MET A 175 1.47 -22.99 9.77
C MET A 175 1.73 -23.01 8.27
N GLN A 176 2.38 -24.05 7.75
CA GLN A 176 2.86 -24.10 6.36
C GLN A 176 1.77 -24.48 5.35
N HIS A 177 0.70 -25.10 5.82
CA HIS A 177 -0.38 -25.58 4.96
C HIS A 177 -1.73 -25.53 5.68
N PHE A 178 -2.79 -25.31 4.93
CA PHE A 178 -4.17 -25.33 5.40
C PHE A 178 -4.99 -26.36 4.62
N SER A 179 -5.88 -27.08 5.29
CA SER A 179 -6.78 -28.03 4.62
C SER A 179 -7.91 -27.32 3.85
N SER A 180 -8.29 -26.11 4.27
CA SER A 180 -9.30 -25.29 3.61
C SER A 180 -9.04 -23.81 3.83
N ILE A 181 -9.69 -22.96 3.02
CA ILE A 181 -9.60 -21.50 3.15
C ILE A 181 -10.22 -21.04 4.48
N GLU A 182 -11.32 -21.66 4.90
CA GLU A 182 -12.01 -21.36 6.17
C GLU A 182 -11.08 -21.59 7.36
N LYS A 183 -10.27 -22.66 7.32
CA LYS A 183 -9.27 -22.94 8.36
C LYS A 183 -8.16 -21.88 8.39
N ALA A 184 -7.77 -21.36 7.23
CA ALA A 184 -6.82 -20.25 7.18
C ALA A 184 -7.40 -18.97 7.77
N ILE A 185 -8.66 -18.64 7.44
CA ILE A 185 -9.36 -17.47 8.01
C ILE A 185 -9.50 -17.61 9.53
N GLU A 186 -9.94 -18.76 10.02
CA GLU A 186 -10.07 -19.06 11.47
C GLU A 186 -8.72 -18.93 12.17
N TRP A 187 -7.64 -19.42 11.54
CA TRP A 187 -6.28 -19.30 12.06
C TRP A 187 -5.81 -17.85 12.14
N SER A 188 -6.08 -17.03 11.12
CA SER A 188 -5.70 -15.62 11.08
C SER A 188 -6.42 -14.78 12.14
N ASP A 189 -7.70 -15.04 12.37
CA ASP A 189 -8.53 -14.37 13.38
C ASP A 189 -8.11 -14.77 14.82
N ARG A 190 -8.00 -16.08 15.10
CA ARG A 190 -7.60 -16.57 16.43
C ARG A 190 -6.13 -16.32 16.76
N GLY A 191 -5.28 -16.28 15.74
CA GLY A 191 -3.85 -15.99 15.89
C GLY A 191 -3.58 -14.54 16.32
N GLY A 192 -4.52 -13.62 16.08
CA GLY A 192 -4.39 -12.22 16.46
C GLY A 192 -3.57 -11.35 15.49
N SER A 193 -3.26 -11.88 14.30
CA SER A 193 -2.61 -11.12 13.21
C SER A 193 -3.57 -10.18 12.48
N LEU A 194 -4.83 -10.61 12.34
CA LEU A 194 -5.95 -9.77 11.98
C LEU A 194 -6.96 -9.78 13.11
N ARG A 195 -7.44 -8.60 13.48
CA ARG A 195 -8.45 -8.41 14.53
C ARG A 195 -9.84 -8.17 13.97
N ASN A 196 -9.97 -8.23 12.65
CA ASN A 196 -11.21 -8.02 11.92
C ASN A 196 -11.52 -9.22 11.02
N ILE A 197 -12.47 -10.04 11.45
CA ILE A 197 -12.92 -11.23 10.72
C ILE A 197 -13.49 -10.89 9.33
N ASP A 198 -14.15 -9.74 9.17
CA ASP A 198 -14.71 -9.35 7.88
C ASP A 198 -13.60 -9.00 6.89
N SER A 199 -12.51 -8.39 7.37
CA SER A 199 -11.32 -8.17 6.54
C SER A 199 -10.65 -9.49 6.19
N ALA A 200 -10.46 -10.36 7.19
CA ALA A 200 -9.81 -11.66 7.02
C ALA A 200 -10.52 -12.53 5.96
N ARG A 201 -11.86 -12.55 5.95
CA ARG A 201 -12.66 -13.27 4.94
C ARG A 201 -12.39 -12.82 3.50
N VAL A 202 -11.96 -11.58 3.31
CA VAL A 202 -11.68 -11.00 1.99
C VAL A 202 -10.20 -11.09 1.64
N SER A 203 -9.30 -10.79 2.58
CA SER A 203 -7.86 -10.69 2.33
C SER A 203 -7.17 -12.06 2.31
N ILE A 204 -7.43 -12.93 3.30
CA ILE A 204 -6.73 -14.21 3.50
C ILE A 204 -6.79 -15.16 2.29
N PRO A 205 -7.95 -15.38 1.62
CA PRO A 205 -8.01 -16.30 0.48
C PRO A 205 -7.01 -15.95 -0.64
N THR A 206 -6.70 -14.67 -0.84
CA THR A 206 -5.76 -14.23 -1.90
C THR A 206 -4.30 -14.44 -1.55
N THR A 207 -3.99 -14.67 -0.28
CA THR A 207 -2.64 -14.96 0.20
C THR A 207 -2.23 -16.41 -0.05
N LEU A 208 -3.20 -17.27 -0.40
CA LEU A 208 -3.02 -18.71 -0.57
C LEU A 208 -3.14 -19.12 -2.04
N LYS A 209 -2.59 -20.30 -2.32
CA LYS A 209 -2.82 -21.06 -3.55
C LYS A 209 -3.02 -22.53 -3.18
N TYR A 210 -3.86 -23.22 -3.93
CA TYR A 210 -4.02 -24.66 -3.77
C TYR A 210 -2.84 -25.37 -4.44
N ASP A 211 -2.26 -26.35 -3.73
CA ASP A 211 -1.20 -27.23 -4.21
C ASP A 211 -1.79 -28.63 -4.45
N ASP A 212 -2.05 -28.95 -5.72
CA ASP A 212 -2.62 -30.24 -6.14
C ASP A 212 -1.75 -31.43 -5.69
N SER A 213 -0.43 -31.25 -5.61
CA SER A 213 0.49 -32.33 -5.23
C SER A 213 0.40 -32.67 -3.75
N LYS A 214 0.05 -31.69 -2.91
CA LYS A 214 -0.06 -31.84 -1.45
C LYS A 214 -1.50 -31.90 -0.96
N ASN A 215 -2.48 -31.71 -1.85
CA ASN A 215 -3.90 -31.64 -1.53
C ASN A 215 -4.18 -30.65 -0.38
N CYS A 216 -3.54 -29.48 -0.42
CA CYS A 216 -3.65 -28.46 0.62
C CYS A 216 -3.42 -27.05 0.06
N TYR A 217 -3.81 -26.04 0.84
CA TYR A 217 -3.50 -24.65 0.56
C TYR A 217 -2.17 -24.25 1.17
N VAL A 218 -1.31 -23.62 0.37
CA VAL A 218 -0.01 -23.09 0.78
C VAL A 218 0.05 -21.59 0.52
N TYR A 219 0.94 -20.87 1.20
CA TYR A 219 1.16 -19.46 0.91
C TYR A 219 1.62 -19.26 -0.53
N ARG A 220 1.05 -18.26 -1.18
CA ARG A 220 1.38 -17.89 -2.55
C ARG A 220 2.77 -17.28 -2.64
N ALA A 221 3.05 -16.31 -1.77
CA ALA A 221 4.33 -15.63 -1.70
C ALA A 221 5.31 -16.46 -0.86
N ARG A 222 6.44 -16.80 -1.48
CA ARG A 222 7.54 -17.58 -0.87
C ARG A 222 8.54 -16.61 -0.25
N LEU A 223 8.11 -15.91 0.79
CA LEU A 223 8.88 -14.82 1.39
C LEU A 223 10.22 -15.32 1.95
N GLU A 224 10.27 -16.55 2.45
CA GLU A 224 11.49 -17.21 2.90
C GLU A 224 12.61 -17.25 1.83
N GLU A 225 12.27 -17.24 0.54
CA GLU A 225 13.21 -17.24 -0.57
C GLU A 225 13.69 -15.83 -0.96
N THR A 226 13.21 -14.79 -0.28
CA THR A 226 13.44 -13.38 -0.63
C THR A 226 14.33 -12.63 0.37
N GLU A 227 14.91 -13.36 1.34
CA GLU A 227 15.73 -12.81 2.43
C GLU A 227 16.83 -11.86 1.98
N GLN A 228 17.46 -12.15 0.84
CA GLN A 228 18.51 -11.33 0.26
C GLN A 228 18.07 -9.88 -0.02
N TYR A 229 16.77 -9.62 -0.18
CA TYR A 229 16.22 -8.29 -0.47
C TYR A 229 15.75 -7.52 0.77
N TRP A 230 15.47 -8.21 1.89
CA TRP A 230 14.80 -7.61 3.05
C TRP A 230 15.55 -6.41 3.61
N ARG A 231 16.87 -6.51 3.74
CA ARG A 231 17.70 -5.39 4.19
C ARG A 231 17.57 -4.19 3.25
N GLY A 232 17.60 -4.43 1.94
CA GLY A 232 17.50 -3.38 0.91
C GLY A 232 16.15 -2.65 0.91
N TRP A 233 15.09 -3.26 1.46
CA TRP A 233 13.80 -2.60 1.61
C TRP A 233 13.87 -1.47 2.65
N TYR A 234 14.53 -1.71 3.79
CA TYR A 234 14.44 -0.82 4.96
C TYR A 234 15.69 0.04 5.19
N GLU A 235 16.83 -0.31 4.59
CA GLU A 235 18.07 0.45 4.78
C GLU A 235 17.96 1.91 4.28
N GLY A 236 18.20 2.86 5.18
CA GLY A 236 18.10 4.30 4.93
C GLY A 236 16.67 4.78 4.69
N LEU A 237 15.66 3.98 5.02
CA LEU A 237 14.26 4.28 4.75
C LEU A 237 13.79 5.54 5.49
N SER A 238 14.21 5.75 6.73
CA SER A 238 13.77 6.90 7.53
C SER A 238 14.28 8.22 6.95
N GLU A 239 15.53 8.27 6.53
CA GLU A 239 16.09 9.45 5.85
C GLU A 239 15.43 9.69 4.49
N LYS A 240 15.17 8.63 3.71
CA LYS A 240 14.44 8.73 2.44
C LYS A 240 13.03 9.29 2.64
N PHE A 241 12.30 8.80 3.64
CA PHE A 241 10.99 9.32 4.01
C PHE A 241 11.05 10.81 4.35
N LEU A 242 12.00 11.22 5.20
CA LEU A 242 12.17 12.63 5.58
C LEU A 242 12.59 13.53 4.42
N SER A 243 13.34 13.01 3.44
CA SER A 243 13.79 13.74 2.24
C SER A 243 12.68 14.02 1.22
N SER A 244 11.54 13.34 1.34
CA SER A 244 10.42 13.49 0.42
C SER A 244 9.76 14.87 0.56
N PRO A 245 9.63 15.65 -0.52
CA PRO A 245 9.19 17.05 -0.47
C PRO A 245 7.67 17.22 -0.31
N VAL A 246 6.91 16.12 -0.29
CA VAL A 246 5.44 16.15 -0.17
C VAL A 246 5.00 16.07 1.29
N PRO A 247 3.74 16.45 1.60
CA PRO A 247 3.12 16.11 2.88
C PRO A 247 3.20 14.63 3.18
N LYS A 248 3.47 14.31 4.45
CA LYS A 248 3.75 12.96 4.92
C LYS A 248 2.88 12.61 6.12
N LEU A 249 2.37 11.39 6.14
CA LEU A 249 1.65 10.80 7.27
C LEU A 249 2.29 9.46 7.63
N LEU A 250 2.64 9.29 8.89
CA LEU A 250 3.07 8.02 9.48
C LEU A 250 1.98 7.52 10.43
N LEU A 251 1.43 6.35 10.15
CA LEU A 251 0.47 5.66 11.01
C LEU A 251 1.19 4.51 11.72
N LEU A 252 1.05 4.40 13.05
CA LEU A 252 1.67 3.35 13.85
C LEU A 252 0.61 2.60 14.66
N ALA A 253 0.65 1.26 14.68
CA ALA A 253 -0.32 0.43 15.40
C ALA A 253 -0.09 0.41 16.92
N GLY A 254 1.16 0.65 17.32
CA GLY A 254 1.59 0.62 18.72
C GLY A 254 2.55 1.76 19.06
N THR A 255 3.11 1.69 20.27
CA THR A 255 4.22 2.55 20.69
C THR A 255 5.54 2.02 20.15
N ASP A 256 5.57 1.70 18.85
CA ASP A 256 6.82 1.42 18.18
C ASP A 256 7.72 2.64 18.36
N ARG A 257 8.94 2.38 18.83
CA ARG A 257 9.89 3.45 19.05
C ARG A 257 10.29 3.97 17.69
N LEU A 258 9.94 5.22 17.42
CA LEU A 258 10.59 5.96 16.35
C LEU A 258 12.10 5.81 16.50
N ASP A 259 12.78 5.57 15.39
CA ASP A 259 14.24 5.66 15.39
C ASP A 259 14.68 7.11 15.60
N ARG A 260 15.99 7.31 15.73
CA ARG A 260 16.56 8.63 15.98
C ARG A 260 16.19 9.63 14.88
N ALA A 261 16.21 9.21 13.61
CA ALA A 261 15.94 10.09 12.47
C ALA A 261 14.48 10.55 12.47
N LEU A 262 13.53 9.62 12.58
CA LEU A 262 12.10 9.94 12.65
C LEU A 262 11.74 10.72 13.91
N THR A 263 12.38 10.46 15.04
CA THR A 263 12.19 11.25 16.27
C THR A 263 12.58 12.71 16.04
N ILE A 264 13.77 12.96 15.50
CA ILE A 264 14.24 14.32 15.17
C ILE A 264 13.30 14.96 14.13
N GLY A 265 12.94 14.23 13.08
CA GLY A 265 12.04 14.72 12.05
C GLY A 265 10.65 15.07 12.56
N GLN A 266 10.12 14.28 13.49
CA GLN A 266 8.83 14.53 14.14
C GLN A 266 8.89 15.77 15.03
N MET A 267 9.95 15.94 15.83
CA MET A 267 10.15 17.13 16.64
C MET A 267 10.34 18.40 15.80
N GLN A 268 10.87 18.27 14.58
CA GLN A 268 10.98 19.36 13.60
C GLN A 268 9.67 19.60 12.81
N GLY A 269 8.60 18.84 13.06
CA GLY A 269 7.32 18.99 12.37
C GLY A 269 7.35 18.58 10.89
N LYS A 270 8.28 17.70 10.48
CA LYS A 270 8.46 17.30 9.06
C LYS A 270 7.37 16.39 8.51
N PHE A 271 6.59 15.74 9.37
CA PHE A 271 5.50 14.85 8.99
C PHE A 271 4.41 14.82 10.07
N GLN A 272 3.22 14.36 9.70
CA GLN A 272 2.15 14.05 10.66
C GLN A 272 2.34 12.61 11.15
N MET A 273 2.25 12.39 12.46
CA MET A 273 2.28 11.06 13.06
C MET A 273 0.97 10.82 13.81
N VAL A 274 0.39 9.63 13.63
CA VAL A 274 -0.79 9.19 14.37
C VAL A 274 -0.55 7.77 14.87
N VAL A 275 -0.76 7.55 16.17
CA VAL A 275 -0.71 6.21 16.78
C VAL A 275 -2.15 5.70 16.89
N VAL A 276 -2.48 4.64 16.18
CA VAL A 276 -3.80 4.01 16.14
C VAL A 276 -3.80 2.83 17.09
N ARG A 277 -4.30 3.06 18.31
CA ARG A 277 -4.25 2.08 19.40
C ARG A 277 -5.17 0.88 19.13
N HIS A 278 -4.91 -0.22 19.84
CA HIS A 278 -5.72 -1.43 19.82
C HIS A 278 -5.76 -2.16 18.47
N THR A 279 -4.85 -1.83 17.56
CA THR A 279 -4.64 -2.53 16.29
C THR A 279 -3.44 -3.47 16.39
N GLY A 280 -3.41 -4.48 15.52
CA GLY A 280 -2.19 -5.17 15.13
C GLY A 280 -1.51 -4.43 13.96
N HIS A 281 -0.56 -5.11 13.33
CA HIS A 281 0.28 -4.54 12.27
C HIS A 281 -0.52 -3.97 11.08
N ALA A 282 -1.66 -4.59 10.75
CA ALA A 282 -2.48 -4.21 9.61
C ALA A 282 -3.61 -3.24 10.01
N ILE A 283 -3.26 -1.99 10.34
CA ILE A 283 -4.20 -0.94 10.76
C ILE A 283 -5.38 -0.80 9.78
N GLN A 284 -5.11 -0.88 8.47
CA GLN A 284 -6.10 -0.76 7.41
C GLN A 284 -7.13 -1.90 7.37
N GLU A 285 -6.80 -3.05 7.96
CA GLU A 285 -7.69 -4.22 8.07
C GLU A 285 -8.41 -4.22 9.41
N ASP A 286 -7.70 -3.91 10.49
CA ASP A 286 -8.24 -3.98 11.84
C ASP A 286 -9.27 -2.89 12.12
N VAL A 287 -9.00 -1.65 11.69
CA VAL A 287 -9.87 -0.48 11.93
C VAL A 287 -10.11 0.32 10.64
N PRO A 288 -10.79 -0.27 9.64
CA PRO A 288 -10.90 0.32 8.30
C PRO A 288 -11.63 1.68 8.28
N ASP A 289 -12.56 1.91 9.21
CA ASP A 289 -13.25 3.20 9.40
C ASP A 289 -12.30 4.32 9.83
N GLU A 290 -11.52 4.06 10.87
CA GLU A 290 -10.57 5.03 11.42
C GLU A 290 -9.45 5.28 10.41
N PHE A 291 -8.93 4.22 9.79
CA PHE A 291 -7.95 4.33 8.71
C PHE A 291 -8.46 5.22 7.57
N ALA A 292 -9.66 4.94 7.04
CA ALA A 292 -10.24 5.74 5.96
C ALA A 292 -10.41 7.22 6.36
N THR A 293 -10.86 7.47 7.60
CA THR A 293 -11.02 8.82 8.15
C THR A 293 -9.68 9.55 8.22
N LEU A 294 -8.62 8.90 8.69
CA LEU A 294 -7.27 9.48 8.76
C LEU A 294 -6.73 9.85 7.38
N ILE A 295 -6.94 8.99 6.37
CA ILE A 295 -6.52 9.25 4.99
C ILE A 295 -7.30 10.43 4.40
N ILE A 296 -8.62 10.47 4.57
CA ILE A 296 -9.48 11.57 4.08
C ILE A 296 -9.11 12.89 4.77
N ASN A 297 -8.89 12.88 6.09
CA ASN A 297 -8.43 14.03 6.87
C ASN A 297 -7.08 14.56 6.36
N PHE A 298 -6.14 13.65 6.08
CA PHE A 298 -4.85 14.02 5.52
C PHE A 298 -4.97 14.70 4.16
N ILE A 299 -5.81 14.16 3.25
CA ILE A 299 -6.03 14.75 1.93
C ILE A 299 -6.67 16.14 2.03
N SER A 300 -7.71 16.25 2.85
CA SER A 300 -8.43 17.50 3.08
C SER A 300 -7.53 18.59 3.68
N ARG A 301 -6.82 18.26 4.77
CA ARG A 301 -5.91 19.16 5.48
C ARG A 301 -4.84 19.74 4.56
N ASN A 302 -4.29 18.90 3.69
CA ASN A 302 -3.24 19.30 2.76
C ASN A 302 -3.77 19.87 1.44
N ARG A 303 -5.11 20.00 1.29
CA ARG A 303 -5.78 20.51 0.09
C ARG A 303 -5.25 19.85 -1.18
N ILE A 304 -4.98 18.55 -1.12
CA ILE A 304 -4.42 17.84 -2.27
C ILE A 304 -5.44 17.98 -3.41
N GLY A 305 -4.95 18.54 -4.54
CA GLY A 305 -5.48 19.06 -5.87
C GLY A 305 -6.82 19.82 -5.98
N PRO A 306 -7.64 19.68 -7.06
CA PRO A 306 -8.52 20.75 -7.57
C PRO A 306 -9.45 21.47 -6.58
N HIS A 307 -10.05 20.78 -5.59
CA HIS A 307 -10.97 21.42 -4.63
C HIS A 307 -10.70 21.10 -3.15
N GLY A 308 -9.70 20.25 -2.87
CA GLY A 308 -9.56 19.55 -1.58
C GLY A 308 -10.74 18.59 -1.33
N VAL A 309 -10.57 17.61 -0.44
CA VAL A 309 -11.72 16.82 0.02
C VAL A 309 -12.49 17.65 1.04
N GLU A 310 -13.72 18.04 0.74
CA GLU A 310 -14.61 18.62 1.74
C GLU A 310 -15.01 17.54 2.75
N ILE A 311 -14.57 17.73 4.00
CA ILE A 311 -15.03 16.94 5.13
C ILE A 311 -16.19 17.71 5.78
N PRO A 312 -17.40 17.14 5.86
CA PRO A 312 -18.49 17.75 6.59
C PRO A 312 -18.04 18.09 8.03
N GLY A 313 -18.11 19.37 8.41
CA GLY A 313 -17.75 19.84 9.76
C GLY A 313 -16.39 20.54 9.92
N LEU A 314 -15.49 20.49 8.93
CA LEU A 314 -14.25 21.30 8.92
C LEU A 314 -14.49 22.58 8.12
N ALA A 315 -14.65 23.71 8.83
CA ALA A 315 -14.94 25.00 8.21
C ALA A 315 -13.83 25.44 7.23
N ARG A 316 -14.23 25.90 6.04
CA ARG A 316 -13.33 26.58 5.10
C ARG A 316 -12.91 27.94 5.68
N PRO A 317 -11.62 28.30 5.65
CA PRO A 317 -11.23 29.70 5.72
C PRO A 317 -11.83 30.41 4.50
N ASN A 318 -12.61 31.46 4.76
CA ASN A 318 -13.32 32.20 3.73
C ASN A 318 -12.33 32.88 2.76
N PRO A 319 -12.37 32.61 1.45
CA PRO A 319 -11.46 33.24 0.48
C PRO A 319 -11.55 34.77 0.46
N ALA A 320 -12.67 35.32 0.92
CA ALA A 320 -12.92 36.77 1.00
C ALA A 320 -12.08 37.52 2.06
N GLN A 321 -11.36 36.82 2.96
CA GLN A 321 -10.50 37.48 3.97
C GLN A 321 -9.03 37.62 3.55
N ALA A 322 -8.60 37.01 2.44
CA ALA A 322 -7.22 37.11 1.95
C ALA A 322 -7.02 38.21 0.89
N GLN A 323 -8.09 38.85 0.44
CA GLN A 323 -8.05 39.99 -0.49
C GLN A 323 -8.79 41.18 0.13
N GLY A 324 -8.10 41.91 1.01
CA GLY A 324 -8.69 43.08 1.65
C GLY A 324 -7.64 43.99 2.26
N GLN A 325 -7.44 45.14 1.59
CA GLN A 325 -6.76 46.35 2.04
C GLN A 325 -5.22 46.40 1.93
N SER A 326 -4.76 46.85 0.77
CA SER A 326 -3.61 47.76 0.69
C SER A 326 -4.17 49.16 0.39
N PRO A 327 -3.99 50.17 1.26
CA PRO A 327 -4.22 51.55 0.89
C PRO A 327 -2.94 52.18 0.36
N ALA A 328 -3.11 52.81 -0.80
CA ALA A 328 -2.18 53.59 -1.57
C ALA A 328 -1.32 54.58 -0.76
N GLN A 329 -0.10 54.74 -1.26
CA GLN A 329 0.77 55.90 -1.02
C GLN A 329 0.03 57.19 -1.38
N THR A 330 0.07 58.18 -0.49
CA THR A 330 -0.12 59.59 -0.86
C THR A 330 1.13 60.36 -0.47
N LYS A 331 1.70 61.00 -1.49
CA LYS A 331 2.73 62.04 -1.41
C LYS A 331 2.15 63.26 -0.69
N SER A 332 2.89 63.79 0.27
CA SER A 332 3.23 65.22 0.44
C SER A 332 4.31 65.33 1.50
#